data_AF-J2S9K4-F1
#
_entry.id   AF-J2S9K4-F1
#
_cell.length_a   1.000
_cell.length_b   1.000
_cell.length_c   1.000
_cell.angle_alpha   90.00
_cell.angle_beta   90.00
_cell.angle_gamma   90.00
#
_symmetry.space_group_name_H-M   'P 1'
#
loop_
_entity.id
_entity.type
_entity.pdbx_description
1 polymer ?
#
loop_
_entity_poly.entity_id
_entity_poly.type
_entity_poly.pdbx_seq_one_letter_code
_entity_poly.pdbx_strand_id
1 'polypeptide(L)'
;MKKTLFLLLIIIISNPIFAQSTRKIVKDLDGDLKKDTIRIDSNARILICLLSSQKFKKNQSGEIQRLNFGNTLVPTKKGFEFWNDFDRSGFRCVFEYNKRERKMQLIQMRRVDDILSIHYGAKYKGFSAVNLITSKYVGDFYQVCNKKVVKIPTINTEMIFPKTYLETFNDILCFDFEAKCLLLYDKNKCK
;
A
#
# COMPACT_ATOMS: atom_id res chain seq x y z
N MET A 1 -30.92 -32.65 -29.06
CA MET A 1 -31.37 -31.63 -28.09
C MET A 1 -31.00 -31.94 -26.63
N LYS A 2 -31.05 -33.19 -26.15
CA LYS A 2 -30.65 -33.51 -24.76
C LYS A 2 -29.13 -33.38 -24.46
N LYS A 3 -28.26 -33.63 -25.46
CA LYS A 3 -26.79 -33.52 -25.31
C LYS A 3 -26.27 -32.08 -25.30
N THR A 4 -26.94 -31.17 -26.01
CA THR A 4 -26.61 -29.74 -26.03
C THR A 4 -27.04 -29.01 -24.74
N LEU A 5 -28.13 -29.47 -24.11
CA LEU A 5 -28.58 -28.95 -22.81
C LEU A 5 -27.58 -29.29 -21.69
N PHE A 6 -26.92 -30.45 -21.78
CA PHE A 6 -25.92 -30.89 -20.80
C PHE A 6 -24.60 -30.10 -20.89
N LEU A 7 -24.19 -29.68 -22.09
CA LEU A 7 -23.02 -28.82 -22.28
C LEU A 7 -23.23 -27.40 -21.71
N LEU A 8 -24.44 -26.85 -21.81
CA LEU A 8 -24.76 -25.54 -21.24
C LEU A 8 -24.72 -25.54 -19.71
N LEU A 9 -25.07 -26.66 -19.08
CA LEU A 9 -25.04 -26.81 -17.62
C LEU A 9 -23.60 -26.82 -17.06
N ILE A 10 -22.64 -27.38 -17.80
CA ILE A 10 -21.23 -27.47 -17.37
C ILE A 10 -20.51 -26.10 -17.41
N ILE A 11 -20.91 -25.21 -18.32
CA ILE A 11 -20.33 -23.85 -18.45
C ILE A 11 -20.78 -22.92 -17.30
N ILE A 12 -21.93 -23.19 -16.68
CA ILE A 12 -22.45 -22.36 -15.56
C ILE A 12 -21.74 -22.72 -14.24
N ILE A 13 -21.25 -23.96 -14.10
CA ILE A 13 -20.66 -24.46 -12.84
C ILE A 13 -19.15 -24.14 -12.74
N SER A 14 -18.50 -23.73 -13.83
CA SER A 14 -17.05 -23.48 -13.85
C SER A 14 -16.61 -22.07 -13.40
N ASN A 15 -17.53 -21.22 -12.93
CA ASN A 15 -17.20 -19.85 -12.47
C ASN A 15 -17.40 -19.62 -10.96
N PRO A 16 -16.58 -20.22 -10.08
CA PRO A 16 -16.23 -19.56 -8.83
C PRO A 16 -14.72 -19.32 -8.77
N ILE A 17 -14.14 -18.71 -9.81
CA ILE A 17 -12.69 -18.48 -9.89
C ILE A 17 -12.43 -16.98 -9.65
N PHE A 18 -12.15 -16.66 -8.37
CA PHE A 18 -11.54 -15.44 -7.84
C PHE A 18 -12.34 -14.12 -7.81
N ALA A 19 -13.40 -14.08 -7.00
CA ALA A 19 -13.75 -12.82 -6.31
C ALA A 19 -12.92 -12.70 -5.02
N GLN A 20 -11.59 -12.60 -5.12
CA GLN A 20 -10.80 -12.24 -3.95
C GLN A 20 -11.09 -10.77 -3.63
N SER A 21 -11.80 -10.55 -2.53
CA SER A 21 -12.12 -9.19 -2.08
C SER A 21 -10.82 -8.40 -1.89
N THR A 22 -10.71 -7.24 -2.52
CA THR A 22 -9.65 -6.25 -2.27
C THR A 22 -9.61 -5.80 -0.80
N ARG A 23 -10.62 -6.17 0.00
CA ARG A 23 -10.72 -5.84 1.43
C ARG A 23 -10.24 -6.94 2.35
N LYS A 24 -9.89 -8.13 1.83
CA LYS A 24 -9.46 -9.27 2.63
C LYS A 24 -8.49 -10.18 1.86
N ILE A 25 -7.33 -10.43 2.46
CA ILE A 25 -6.39 -11.45 2.00
C ILE A 25 -6.47 -12.64 2.95
N VAL A 26 -6.48 -13.85 2.36
CA VAL A 26 -6.31 -15.12 3.09
C VAL A 26 -5.12 -15.83 2.47
N LYS A 27 -4.01 -15.87 3.19
CA LYS A 27 -2.70 -16.37 2.71
C LYS A 27 -1.80 -16.68 3.90
N ASP A 28 -0.83 -17.57 3.73
CA ASP A 28 0.30 -17.68 4.66
C ASP A 28 1.14 -16.38 4.65
N LEU A 29 1.04 -15.60 5.73
CA LEU A 29 1.72 -14.32 5.92
C LEU A 29 2.95 -14.46 6.83
N ASP A 30 2.96 -15.42 7.76
CA ASP A 30 4.04 -15.62 8.72
C ASP A 30 5.03 -16.76 8.37
N GLY A 31 4.72 -17.53 7.33
CA GLY A 31 5.57 -18.56 6.73
C GLY A 31 5.48 -19.92 7.42
N ASP A 32 4.39 -20.21 8.14
CA ASP A 32 4.17 -21.49 8.83
C ASP A 32 3.34 -22.51 8.03
N LEU A 33 3.07 -22.21 6.75
CA LEU A 33 2.25 -23.00 5.81
C LEU A 33 0.75 -23.06 6.15
N LYS A 34 0.27 -22.29 7.13
CA LYS A 34 -1.15 -22.14 7.44
C LYS A 34 -1.68 -20.82 6.92
N LYS A 35 -2.99 -20.77 6.67
CA LYS A 35 -3.63 -19.57 6.14
C LYS A 35 -3.87 -18.56 7.26
N ASP A 36 -3.31 -17.37 7.10
CA ASP A 36 -3.58 -16.20 7.91
C ASP A 36 -4.64 -15.33 7.24
N THR A 37 -5.09 -14.29 7.94
CA THR A 37 -6.02 -13.30 7.39
C THR A 37 -5.56 -11.89 7.71
N ILE A 38 -5.64 -11.00 6.70
CA ILE A 38 -5.62 -9.55 6.90
C ILE A 38 -6.86 -8.97 6.21
N ARG A 39 -7.57 -8.08 6.87
CA ARG A 39 -8.76 -7.41 6.32
C ARG A 39 -8.84 -5.96 6.73
N ILE A 40 -9.51 -5.16 5.92
CA ILE A 40 -9.91 -3.80 6.30
C ILE A 40 -11.29 -3.86 6.97
N ASP A 41 -11.41 -3.21 8.11
CA ASP A 41 -12.68 -2.93 8.77
C ASP A 41 -13.07 -1.47 8.48
N SER A 42 -14.00 -1.25 7.56
CA SER A 42 -14.39 0.11 7.15
C SER A 42 -15.12 0.87 8.27
N ASN A 43 -15.86 0.16 9.12
CA ASN A 43 -16.67 0.76 10.18
C ASN A 43 -15.77 1.23 11.33
N ALA A 44 -14.88 0.35 11.79
CA ALA A 44 -13.91 0.69 12.82
C ALA A 44 -12.67 1.43 12.27
N ARG A 45 -12.54 1.53 10.95
CA ARG A 45 -11.46 2.22 10.23
C ARG A 45 -10.06 1.68 10.58
N ILE A 46 -9.93 0.37 10.67
CA ILE A 46 -8.70 -0.32 11.09
C ILE A 46 -8.36 -1.47 10.14
N LEU A 47 -7.10 -1.91 10.19
CA LEU A 47 -6.69 -3.19 9.66
C LEU A 47 -6.77 -4.25 10.77
N ILE A 48 -7.24 -5.45 10.44
CA ILE A 48 -7.30 -6.59 11.37
C ILE A 48 -6.54 -7.76 10.79
N CYS A 49 -5.55 -8.25 11.53
CA CYS A 49 -4.71 -9.39 11.19
C CYS A 49 -4.91 -10.53 12.19
N LEU A 50 -5.00 -11.75 11.66
CA LEU A 50 -5.10 -13.00 12.40
C LEU A 50 -4.01 -13.93 11.88
N LEU A 51 -2.95 -14.09 12.68
CA LEU A 51 -1.82 -14.95 12.37
C LEU A 51 -1.97 -16.31 13.06
N SER A 52 -1.75 -17.37 12.32
CA SER A 52 -1.81 -18.75 12.75
C SER A 52 -0.71 -19.09 13.77
N SER A 53 0.51 -18.55 13.60
CA SER A 53 1.60 -18.65 14.59
C SER A 53 1.29 -17.95 15.93
N GLN A 54 0.19 -17.18 15.98
CA GLN A 54 -0.34 -16.51 17.17
C GLN A 54 -1.73 -17.02 17.56
N LYS A 55 -2.10 -18.24 17.15
CA LYS A 55 -3.40 -18.87 17.46
C LYS A 55 -4.59 -18.01 17.01
N PHE A 56 -4.43 -17.27 15.92
CA PHE A 56 -5.44 -16.36 15.38
C PHE A 56 -5.93 -15.29 16.36
N LYS A 57 -5.08 -14.87 17.30
CA LYS A 57 -5.36 -13.69 18.12
C LYS A 57 -5.57 -12.47 17.23
N LYS A 58 -6.59 -11.67 17.55
CA LYS A 58 -6.87 -10.41 16.85
C LYS A 58 -5.78 -9.39 17.13
N ASN A 59 -4.99 -9.06 16.10
CA ASN A 59 -4.14 -7.87 16.09
C ASN A 59 -4.76 -6.83 15.17
N GLN A 60 -4.72 -5.57 15.58
CA GLN A 60 -5.36 -4.50 14.83
C GLN A 60 -4.49 -3.26 14.82
N SER A 61 -4.59 -2.48 13.75
CA SER A 61 -3.96 -1.16 13.69
C SER A 61 -4.62 -0.16 14.63
N GLY A 62 -3.96 0.98 14.80
CA GLY A 62 -4.64 2.20 15.20
C GLY A 62 -5.66 2.63 14.14
N GLU A 63 -6.52 3.57 14.51
CA GLU A 63 -7.52 4.14 13.61
C GLU A 63 -6.86 4.84 12.41
N ILE A 64 -7.43 4.64 11.22
CA ILE A 64 -7.04 5.29 9.98
C ILE A 64 -8.03 6.45 9.76
N GLN A 65 -7.64 7.65 10.21
CA GLN A 65 -8.48 8.85 10.24
C GLN A 65 -8.89 9.39 8.88
N ARG A 66 -8.17 9.03 7.83
CA ARG A 66 -8.56 9.17 6.43
C ARG A 66 -8.48 7.79 5.83
N LEU A 67 -9.62 7.10 5.73
CA LEU A 67 -9.72 5.79 5.09
C LEU A 67 -10.60 5.95 3.86
N ASN A 68 -10.01 5.87 2.65
CA ASN A 68 -10.74 6.22 1.43
C ASN A 68 -11.71 5.11 1.00
N PHE A 69 -12.72 5.43 0.20
CA PHE A 69 -13.57 4.43 -0.45
C PHE A 69 -12.76 3.45 -1.32
N GLY A 70 -11.71 3.92 -2.00
CA GLY A 70 -10.85 3.13 -2.90
C GLY A 70 -9.77 2.28 -2.22
N ASN A 71 -9.75 2.21 -0.89
CA ASN A 71 -8.66 1.51 -0.21
C ASN A 71 -8.69 -0.01 -0.44
N THR A 72 -7.51 -0.60 -0.53
CA THR A 72 -7.29 -1.95 -1.08
C THR A 72 -6.13 -2.64 -0.36
N LEU A 73 -6.24 -3.96 -0.20
CA LEU A 73 -5.18 -4.87 0.20
C LEU A 73 -4.68 -5.64 -1.02
N VAL A 74 -3.37 -5.65 -1.21
CA VAL A 74 -2.72 -6.40 -2.30
C VAL A 74 -1.77 -7.44 -1.71
N PRO A 75 -1.92 -8.74 -2.01
CA PRO A 75 -0.98 -9.74 -1.52
C PRO A 75 0.38 -9.58 -2.20
N THR A 76 1.46 -9.68 -1.42
CA THR A 76 2.83 -9.76 -1.95
C THR A 76 3.42 -11.13 -1.66
N LYS A 77 4.61 -11.44 -2.21
CA LYS A 77 5.28 -12.71 -1.92
C LYS A 77 5.54 -12.90 -0.41
N LYS A 78 5.93 -11.85 0.30
CA LYS A 78 6.39 -11.87 1.70
C LYS A 78 5.41 -11.27 2.71
N GLY A 79 4.24 -10.82 2.27
CA GLY A 79 3.24 -10.19 3.12
C GLY A 79 2.13 -9.55 2.29
N PHE A 80 1.86 -8.27 2.52
CA PHE A 80 0.82 -7.52 1.82
C PHE A 80 1.14 -6.03 1.69
N GLU A 81 0.44 -5.34 0.79
CA GLU A 81 0.40 -3.89 0.72
C GLU A 81 -1.00 -3.40 1.13
N PHE A 82 -1.05 -2.32 1.89
CA PHE A 82 -2.27 -1.55 2.14
C PHE A 82 -2.21 -0.26 1.32
N TRP A 83 -3.14 -0.13 0.39
CA TRP A 83 -3.27 1.02 -0.50
C TRP A 83 -4.43 1.88 -0.01
N ASN A 84 -4.16 3.16 0.18
CA ASN A 84 -5.14 4.14 0.61
C ASN A 84 -4.90 5.42 -0.19
N ASP A 85 -5.22 5.33 -1.48
CA ASP A 85 -5.08 6.43 -2.43
C ASP A 85 -6.29 7.39 -2.27
N PHE A 86 -6.06 8.70 -2.13
CA PHE A 86 -7.05 9.79 -1.99
C PHE A 86 -6.88 10.83 -3.10
N ASP A 87 -7.79 10.86 -4.07
CA ASP A 87 -7.76 11.83 -5.17
C ASP A 87 -6.36 11.94 -5.82
N ARG A 88 -5.67 13.06 -5.57
CA ARG A 88 -4.38 13.47 -6.16
C ARG A 88 -3.14 13.04 -5.36
N SER A 89 -3.36 12.30 -4.28
CA SER A 89 -2.35 11.90 -3.31
C SER A 89 -2.72 10.54 -2.73
N GLY A 90 -1.82 9.88 -2.01
CA GLY A 90 -2.10 8.54 -1.54
C GLY A 90 -0.88 7.88 -0.96
N PHE A 91 -1.11 6.85 -0.16
CA PHE A 91 -0.03 6.07 0.41
C PHE A 91 -0.25 4.57 0.22
N ARG A 92 0.86 3.91 -0.08
CA ARG A 92 0.96 2.45 -0.12
C ARG A 92 1.94 2.01 0.94
N CYS A 93 1.44 1.23 1.88
CA CYS A 93 2.19 0.72 3.02
C CYS A 93 2.47 -0.77 2.81
N VAL A 94 3.74 -1.17 2.78
CA VAL A 94 4.15 -2.56 2.57
C VAL A 94 4.48 -3.21 3.91
N PHE A 95 3.77 -4.28 4.24
CA PHE A 95 3.97 -5.05 5.45
C PHE A 95 4.57 -6.41 5.14
N GLU A 96 5.58 -6.80 5.91
CA GLU A 96 6.18 -8.14 5.90
C GLU A 96 6.25 -8.70 7.32
N TYR A 97 6.18 -10.03 7.48
CA TYR A 97 6.31 -10.66 8.78
C TYR A 97 7.76 -10.62 9.28
N ASN A 98 7.98 -9.97 10.42
CA ASN A 98 9.25 -10.01 11.13
C ASN A 98 9.29 -11.27 12.00
N LYS A 99 10.11 -12.26 11.60
CA LYS A 99 10.26 -13.53 12.32
C LYS A 99 10.84 -13.40 13.73
N ARG A 100 11.73 -12.42 13.95
CA ARG A 100 12.37 -12.19 15.26
C ARG A 100 11.36 -11.67 16.27
N GLU A 101 10.55 -10.72 15.85
CA GLU A 101 9.58 -9.99 16.69
C GLU A 101 8.21 -10.65 16.67
N ARG A 102 8.02 -11.61 15.76
CA ARG A 102 6.78 -12.34 15.50
C ARG A 102 5.60 -11.41 15.18
N LYS A 103 5.82 -10.36 14.39
CA LYS A 103 4.82 -9.32 14.08
C LYS A 103 4.88 -8.90 12.62
N MET A 104 3.74 -8.47 12.06
CA MET A 104 3.70 -7.77 10.77
C MET A 104 4.32 -6.38 10.93
N GLN A 105 5.43 -6.13 10.24
CA GLN A 105 6.20 -4.89 10.29
C GLN A 105 6.00 -4.09 9.00
N LEU A 106 5.80 -2.78 9.14
CA LEU A 106 5.85 -1.85 8.01
C LEU A 106 7.30 -1.70 7.55
N ILE A 107 7.59 -2.10 6.31
CA ILE A 107 8.95 -2.07 5.75
C ILE A 107 9.15 -0.99 4.69
N GLN A 108 8.06 -0.50 4.10
CA GLN A 108 8.14 0.51 3.04
C GLN A 108 6.87 1.35 3.01
N MET A 109 7.03 2.64 2.71
CA MET A 109 5.94 3.53 2.30
C MET A 109 6.23 4.05 0.90
N ARG A 110 5.19 4.15 0.06
CA ARG A 110 5.28 4.70 -1.30
C ARG A 110 4.15 5.70 -1.53
N ARG A 111 4.41 6.70 -2.37
CA ARG A 111 3.44 7.71 -2.78
C ARG A 111 3.57 7.98 -4.29
N VAL A 112 2.44 8.34 -4.89
CA VAL A 112 2.36 8.86 -6.26
C VAL A 112 1.87 10.30 -6.17
N ASP A 113 2.50 11.19 -6.93
CA ASP A 113 2.06 12.57 -7.14
C ASP A 113 1.57 12.69 -8.58
N ASP A 114 0.29 13.01 -8.76
CA ASP A 114 -0.34 13.08 -10.06
C ASP A 114 -0.69 14.51 -10.51
N ILE A 115 -0.31 15.54 -9.73
CA ILE A 115 -0.74 16.92 -9.93
C ILE A 115 -0.39 17.40 -11.34
N LEU A 116 0.85 17.18 -11.78
CA LEU A 116 1.29 17.57 -13.12
C LEU A 116 0.73 16.66 -14.21
N SER A 117 0.41 15.42 -13.88
CA SER A 117 -0.08 14.45 -14.85
C SER A 117 -1.46 14.79 -15.41
N ILE A 118 -2.26 15.54 -14.64
CA ILE A 118 -3.59 16.02 -15.05
C ILE A 118 -3.47 17.04 -16.18
N HIS A 119 -2.51 17.95 -16.09
CA HIS A 119 -2.38 19.07 -17.03
C HIS A 119 -1.41 18.79 -18.19
N TYR A 120 -0.42 17.92 -17.96
CA TYR A 120 0.66 17.69 -18.92
C TYR A 120 0.74 16.23 -19.41
N GLY A 121 -0.07 15.32 -18.85
CA GLY A 121 -0.18 13.92 -19.26
C GLY A 121 0.48 12.92 -18.31
N ALA A 122 0.03 11.68 -18.38
CA ALA A 122 0.34 10.59 -17.43
C ALA A 122 1.85 10.32 -17.21
N LYS A 123 2.71 10.68 -18.15
CA LYS A 123 4.18 10.52 -18.04
C LYS A 123 4.82 11.42 -16.97
N TYR A 124 4.14 12.49 -16.55
CA TYR A 124 4.63 13.44 -15.56
C TYR A 124 4.13 13.16 -14.14
N LYS A 125 3.87 11.88 -13.83
CA LYS A 125 3.60 11.44 -12.46
C LYS A 125 4.90 11.38 -11.67
N GLY A 126 4.89 11.97 -10.48
CA GLY A 126 5.95 11.85 -9.50
C GLY A 126 5.80 10.58 -8.66
N PHE A 127 6.92 10.05 -8.18
CA PHE A 127 6.97 8.87 -7.33
C PHE A 127 7.93 9.11 -6.18
N SER A 128 7.56 8.64 -5.00
CA SER A 128 8.50 8.59 -3.88
C SER A 128 8.31 7.34 -3.05
N ALA A 129 9.41 6.85 -2.48
CA ALA A 129 9.40 5.70 -1.61
C ALA A 129 10.47 5.83 -0.52
N VAL A 130 10.16 5.30 0.66
CA VAL A 130 11.12 5.14 1.75
C VAL A 130 11.12 3.69 2.20
N ASN A 131 12.31 3.11 2.32
CA ASN A 131 12.53 1.82 2.96
C ASN A 131 12.76 2.06 4.46
N LEU A 132 11.85 1.57 5.32
CA LEU A 132 11.90 1.81 6.77
C LEU A 132 12.93 0.94 7.50
N ILE A 133 13.53 -0.04 6.81
CA ILE A 133 14.61 -0.87 7.36
C ILE A 133 15.96 -0.20 7.16
N THR A 134 16.20 0.37 5.97
CA THR A 134 17.47 1.00 5.61
C THR A 134 17.44 2.53 5.73
N SER A 135 16.28 3.11 6.02
CA SER A 135 16.00 4.55 5.97
C SER A 135 16.24 5.20 4.61
N LYS A 136 16.50 4.42 3.54
CA LYS A 136 16.78 4.97 2.22
C LYS A 136 15.50 5.50 1.58
N TYR A 137 15.55 6.76 1.18
CA TYR A 137 14.52 7.46 0.44
C TYR A 137 14.94 7.70 -1.01
N VAL A 138 13.99 7.53 -1.92
CA VAL A 138 14.10 7.92 -3.32
C VAL A 138 12.86 8.72 -3.74
N GLY A 139 13.08 9.82 -4.46
CA GLY A 139 12.03 10.67 -5.01
C GLY A 139 12.33 11.04 -6.46
N ASP A 140 11.43 10.72 -7.37
CA ASP A 140 11.45 11.09 -8.78
C ASP A 140 10.27 12.01 -9.06
N PHE A 141 10.54 13.28 -9.36
CA PHE A 141 9.49 14.28 -9.57
C PHE A 141 9.71 15.12 -10.82
N TYR A 142 8.65 15.83 -11.19
CA TYR A 142 8.64 16.82 -12.24
C TYR A 142 8.21 18.17 -11.68
N GLN A 143 8.54 19.23 -12.40
CA GLN A 143 8.14 20.59 -12.06
C GLN A 143 7.96 21.43 -13.32
N VAL A 144 7.20 22.51 -13.23
CA VAL A 144 7.06 23.48 -14.31
C VAL A 144 8.06 24.61 -14.09
N CYS A 145 9.05 24.73 -14.98
CA CYS A 145 10.01 25.84 -14.98
C CYS A 145 9.92 26.57 -16.31
N ASN A 146 9.76 27.91 -16.27
CA ASN A 146 9.63 28.73 -17.48
C ASN A 146 8.59 28.17 -18.48
N LYS A 147 7.41 27.78 -17.97
CA LYS A 147 6.29 27.20 -18.75
C LYS A 147 6.58 25.83 -19.40
N LYS A 148 7.66 25.14 -19.01
CA LYS A 148 8.00 23.79 -19.49
C LYS A 148 8.07 22.82 -18.33
N VAL A 149 7.57 21.60 -18.53
CA VAL A 149 7.72 20.53 -17.54
C VAL A 149 9.13 19.94 -17.66
N VAL A 150 9.87 19.98 -16.56
CA VAL A 150 11.22 19.42 -16.45
C VAL A 150 11.27 18.38 -15.33
N LYS A 151 12.08 17.34 -15.51
CA LYS A 151 12.37 16.38 -14.46
C LYS A 151 13.37 17.00 -13.47
N ILE A 152 13.11 16.91 -12.17
CA ILE A 152 14.11 17.29 -11.16
C ILE A 152 15.13 16.16 -10.98
N PRO A 153 16.38 16.46 -10.59
CA PRO A 153 17.33 15.41 -10.24
C PRO A 153 16.71 14.45 -9.20
N THR A 154 16.85 13.14 -9.43
CA THR A 154 16.31 12.14 -8.51
C THR A 154 16.89 12.36 -7.11
N ILE A 155 16.00 12.57 -6.15
CA ILE A 155 16.39 12.85 -4.77
C ILE A 155 16.69 11.52 -4.10
N ASN A 156 17.95 11.30 -3.73
CA ASN A 156 18.39 10.14 -2.97
C ASN A 156 18.94 10.63 -1.64
N THR A 157 18.30 10.25 -0.53
CA THR A 157 18.72 10.68 0.81
C THR A 157 18.26 9.66 1.87
N GLU A 158 18.58 9.91 3.13
CA GLU A 158 18.02 9.19 4.25
C GLU A 158 16.78 9.89 4.80
N MET A 159 15.78 9.09 5.18
CA MET A 159 14.55 9.54 5.81
C MET A 159 14.14 8.55 6.89
N ILE A 160 14.39 8.94 8.14
CA ILE A 160 14.23 8.06 9.31
C ILE A 160 12.79 8.12 9.83
N PHE A 161 12.26 6.96 10.17
CA PHE A 161 10.96 6.75 10.82
C PHE A 161 11.09 5.73 11.95
N PRO A 162 10.20 5.78 12.96
CA PRO A 162 10.16 4.77 14.00
C PRO A 162 9.83 3.39 13.41
N LYS A 163 10.43 2.35 13.99
CA LYS A 163 10.08 0.96 13.69
C LYS A 163 8.61 0.73 14.01
N THR A 164 7.81 0.44 12.98
CA THR A 164 6.35 0.38 13.08
C THR A 164 5.85 -1.02 12.77
N TYR A 165 5.00 -1.55 13.64
CA TYR A 165 4.26 -2.79 13.40
C TYR A 165 2.80 -2.48 13.09
N LEU A 166 2.07 -3.49 12.61
CA LEU A 166 0.63 -3.35 12.36
C LEU A 166 -0.11 -2.75 13.57
N GLU A 167 0.18 -3.21 14.78
CA GLU A 167 -0.48 -2.78 16.02
C GLU A 167 -0.27 -1.30 16.36
N THR A 168 0.85 -0.74 15.91
CA THR A 168 1.23 0.65 16.16
C THR A 168 1.04 1.52 14.90
N PHE A 169 0.55 0.94 13.81
CA PHE A 169 0.34 1.64 12.55
C PHE A 169 -0.94 2.48 12.60
N ASN A 170 -0.86 3.69 12.06
CA ASN A 170 -1.97 4.57 11.72
C ASN A 170 -1.52 5.48 10.55
N ASP A 171 -2.42 6.33 10.04
CA ASP A 171 -2.15 7.20 8.91
C ASP A 171 -1.35 8.47 9.24
N ILE A 172 -1.13 8.78 10.53
CA ILE A 172 -0.25 9.90 10.95
C ILE A 172 1.15 9.72 10.36
N LEU A 173 1.70 8.51 10.44
CA LEU A 173 3.01 8.19 9.86
C LEU A 173 3.07 8.45 8.34
N CYS A 174 1.95 8.24 7.64
CA CYS A 174 1.86 8.47 6.20
C CYS A 174 1.81 9.96 5.86
N PHE A 175 1.18 10.78 6.71
CA PHE A 175 1.18 12.23 6.58
C PHE A 175 2.54 12.84 6.98
N ASP A 176 3.25 12.27 7.95
CA ASP A 176 4.62 12.66 8.24
C ASP A 176 5.54 12.37 7.04
N PHE A 177 5.32 11.24 6.36
CA PHE A 177 6.02 10.93 5.12
C PHE A 177 5.71 11.91 4.00
N GLU A 178 4.44 12.28 3.82
CA GLU A 178 4.02 13.36 2.90
C GLU A 178 4.79 14.66 3.13
N ALA A 179 4.77 15.14 4.37
CA ALA A 179 5.38 16.42 4.73
C ALA A 179 6.88 16.41 4.44
N LYS A 180 7.58 15.32 4.79
CA LYS A 180 9.01 15.17 4.50
C LYS A 180 9.29 15.12 2.99
N CYS A 181 8.46 14.44 2.20
CA CYS A 181 8.58 14.45 0.73
C CYS A 181 8.42 15.85 0.15
N LEU A 182 7.41 16.60 0.59
CA LEU A 182 7.16 17.96 0.11
C LEU A 182 8.32 18.90 0.43
N LEU A 183 8.90 18.80 1.63
CA LEU A 183 10.09 19.57 2.00
C LEU A 183 11.30 19.26 1.09
N LEU A 184 11.48 17.99 0.70
CA LEU A 184 12.54 17.61 -0.24
C LEU A 184 12.25 18.12 -1.66
N TYR A 185 11.00 18.03 -2.11
CA TYR A 185 10.57 18.59 -3.38
C TYR A 185 10.82 20.10 -3.44
N ASP A 186 10.39 20.85 -2.42
CA ASP A 186 10.52 22.31 -2.35
C ASP A 186 11.98 22.77 -2.37
N LYS A 187 12.87 22.07 -1.67
CA LYS A 187 14.31 22.36 -1.67
C LYS A 187 14.97 22.19 -3.05
N ASN A 188 14.39 21.36 -3.91
CA ASN A 188 14.91 21.04 -5.24
C ASN A 188 14.10 21.70 -6.37
N LYS A 189 13.20 22.64 -6.04
CA LYS A 189 12.46 23.39 -7.04
C LYS A 189 13.39 24.27 -7.88
N CYS A 190 13.04 24.47 -9.15
CA CYS A 190 13.64 25.53 -9.96
C CYS A 190 13.46 26.86 -9.23
N LYS A 191 14.54 27.64 -9.19
CA LYS A 191 14.47 29.05 -8.82
C LYS A 191 13.89 29.87 -9.97
#